data_AF-A0ABD2YQM0-F1
#
_entry.id   AF-A0ABD2YQM0-F1
#
_cell.length_a   1.000
_cell.length_b   1.000
_cell.length_c   1.000
_cell.angle_alpha   90.00
_cell.angle_beta   90.00
_cell.angle_gamma   90.00
#
_symmetry.space_group_name_H-M   'P 1'
#
loop_
_entity.id
_entity.type
_entity.pdbx_description
1 polymer ?
#
loop_
_entity_poly.entity_id
_entity_poly.type
_entity_poly.pdbx_seq_one_letter_code
_entity_poly.pdbx_strand_id
1 'polypeptide(L)'
;MANLLHYDLYDFELTAVKDNTTLRELIIETSKKCIIVIEDIDCSLDFTGQRKHQAKEVDNKDSKIPPNVPKGTRDNKEKSSKVTLSGLLNFIGGLWSACGEERIIVLTTNHVHKLDPALIRRGRMDKHIKLSYCGFETFKVLAKNYLNLESHHLFEKIRTLLEETRMTPLKT
;
A
#
# COMPACT_ATOMS: atom_id res chain seq x y z
N MET A 1 6.48 -17.27 -0.14
CA MET A 1 5.15 -17.42 -0.78
C MET A 1 5.28 -17.62 -2.29
N ALA A 2 5.86 -16.66 -3.03
CA ALA A 2 6.05 -16.78 -4.50
C ALA A 2 6.71 -18.10 -4.94
N ASN A 3 7.87 -18.44 -4.36
CA ASN A 3 8.60 -19.67 -4.69
C ASN A 3 7.80 -20.96 -4.42
N LEU A 4 7.00 -20.98 -3.34
CA LEU A 4 6.21 -22.15 -2.97
C LEU A 4 5.06 -22.40 -3.96
N LEU A 5 4.47 -21.33 -4.50
CA LEU A 5 3.35 -21.41 -5.42
C LEU A 5 3.79 -21.46 -6.90
N HIS A 6 5.08 -21.21 -7.16
CA HIS A 6 5.65 -20.99 -8.50
C HIS A 6 4.95 -19.83 -9.23
N TYR A 7 4.91 -18.66 -8.59
CA TYR A 7 4.36 -17.41 -9.14
C TYR A 7 5.49 -16.42 -9.36
N ASP A 8 5.40 -15.61 -10.41
CA ASP A 8 6.27 -14.46 -10.62
C ASP A 8 6.00 -13.39 -9.57
N LEU A 9 7.03 -12.67 -9.13
CA LEU A 9 6.91 -11.62 -8.12
C LEU A 9 7.18 -10.26 -8.77
N TYR A 10 6.22 -9.35 -8.61
CA TYR A 10 6.34 -7.97 -9.07
C TYR A 10 6.20 -7.03 -7.88
N ASP A 11 7.14 -6.10 -7.76
CA ASP A 11 7.12 -5.03 -6.76
C ASP A 11 6.78 -3.70 -7.44
N PHE A 12 5.72 -3.04 -6.96
CA PHE A 12 5.15 -1.86 -7.58
C PHE A 12 5.29 -0.66 -6.64
N GLU A 13 6.24 0.21 -6.96
CA GLU A 13 6.42 1.50 -6.29
C GLU A 13 5.44 2.54 -6.87
N LEU A 14 4.32 2.80 -6.19
CA LEU A 14 3.29 3.74 -6.69
C LEU A 14 3.79 5.17 -6.89
N THR A 15 4.76 5.60 -6.08
CA THR A 15 5.40 6.93 -6.17
C THR A 15 6.16 7.11 -7.48
N ALA A 16 6.70 6.03 -8.05
CA ALA A 16 7.40 6.04 -9.35
C ALA A 16 6.44 6.00 -10.54
N VAL A 17 5.18 5.60 -10.34
CA VAL A 17 4.18 5.51 -11.42
C VAL A 17 3.60 6.90 -11.70
N LYS A 18 3.71 7.35 -12.96
CA LYS A 18 3.34 8.71 -13.37
C LYS A 18 1.84 8.98 -13.28
N ASP A 19 1.01 8.05 -13.73
CA ASP A 19 -0.44 8.20 -13.81
C ASP A 19 -1.17 6.84 -13.87
N ASN A 20 -2.50 6.88 -13.82
CA ASN A 20 -3.35 5.69 -13.88
C ASN A 20 -3.22 4.89 -15.19
N THR A 21 -2.81 5.53 -16.29
CA THR A 21 -2.59 4.85 -17.58
C THR A 21 -1.37 3.96 -17.49
N THR A 22 -0.26 4.52 -16.99
CA THR A 22 0.99 3.78 -16.76
C THR A 22 0.78 2.64 -15.78
N LEU A 23 0.03 2.87 -14.69
CA LEU A 23 -0.33 1.81 -13.74
C LEU A 23 -1.04 0.65 -14.44
N ARG A 24 -2.03 0.97 -15.28
CA ARG A 24 -2.81 -0.03 -16.04
C ARG A 24 -1.95 -0.82 -17.02
N GLU A 25 -1.03 -0.16 -17.73
CA GLU A 25 -0.10 -0.82 -18.65
C GLU A 25 0.78 -1.84 -17.91
N LEU A 26 1.40 -1.44 -16.79
CA LEU A 26 2.21 -2.33 -15.95
C LEU A 26 1.43 -3.59 -15.51
N ILE A 27 0.16 -3.43 -15.14
CA ILE A 27 -0.70 -4.56 -14.72
C ILE A 27 -1.00 -5.51 -15.89
N ILE A 28 -1.21 -4.97 -17.09
CA ILE A 28 -1.46 -5.78 -18.29
C ILE A 28 -0.20 -6.57 -18.67
N GLU A 29 0.97 -5.96 -18.51
CA GLU A 29 2.27 -6.58 -18.80
C GLU A 29 2.69 -7.66 -17.79
N THR A 30 2.16 -7.64 -16.56
CA THR A 30 2.44 -8.72 -15.60
C THR A 30 1.95 -10.07 -16.10
N SER A 31 2.68 -11.13 -15.75
CA SER A 31 2.27 -12.50 -16.08
C SER A 31 0.92 -12.87 -15.46
N LYS A 32 0.29 -13.92 -15.99
CA LYS A 32 -1.02 -14.38 -15.49
C LYS A 32 -0.91 -14.91 -14.06
N LYS A 33 0.13 -15.71 -13.79
CA LYS A 33 0.39 -16.36 -12.51
C LYS A 33 1.42 -15.57 -11.70
N CYS A 34 0.98 -14.48 -11.08
CA CYS A 34 1.87 -13.57 -10.39
C CYS A 34 1.36 -13.07 -9.03
N ILE A 35 2.31 -12.64 -8.20
CA ILE A 35 2.09 -11.92 -6.96
C ILE A 35 2.57 -10.49 -7.18
N ILE A 36 1.65 -9.54 -7.08
CA ILE A 36 1.95 -8.11 -7.16
C ILE A 36 1.98 -7.56 -5.73
N VAL A 37 3.10 -7.00 -5.32
CA VAL A 37 3.29 -6.34 -4.03
C VAL A 37 3.25 -4.84 -4.25
N ILE A 38 2.44 -4.14 -3.46
CA ILE A 38 2.44 -2.69 -3.39
C ILE A 38 2.71 -2.29 -1.95
N GLU A 39 3.85 -1.67 -1.72
CA GLU A 39 4.29 -1.30 -0.39
C GLU A 39 3.79 0.09 0.03
N ASP A 40 3.64 0.28 1.34
CA ASP A 40 3.38 1.57 1.99
C ASP A 40 2.29 2.40 1.31
N ILE A 41 1.13 1.77 1.07
CA ILE A 41 0.03 2.45 0.38
C ILE A 41 -0.43 3.70 1.15
N ASP A 42 -0.29 3.78 2.46
CA ASP A 42 -0.62 4.97 3.24
C ASP A 42 0.32 6.17 3.05
N CYS A 43 1.50 5.99 2.47
CA CYS A 43 2.47 7.05 2.19
C CYS A 43 2.37 7.58 0.75
N SER A 44 1.94 6.73 -0.19
CA SER A 44 2.09 7.01 -1.62
C SER A 44 1.02 7.95 -2.19
N LEU A 45 -0.19 7.99 -1.63
CA LEU A 45 -1.30 8.79 -2.17
C LEU A 45 -2.20 9.34 -1.04
N ASP A 46 -2.94 10.41 -1.33
CA ASP A 46 -4.07 10.88 -0.51
C ASP A 46 -5.22 9.84 -0.54
N PHE A 47 -4.97 8.63 -0.03
CA PHE A 47 -5.97 7.60 0.22
C PHE A 47 -6.81 7.90 1.47
N THR A 48 -6.54 9.03 2.12
CA THR A 48 -7.37 9.56 3.20
C THR A 48 -8.79 9.71 2.68
N GLY A 49 -9.77 9.19 3.40
CA GLY A 49 -11.20 9.13 3.01
C GLY A 49 -11.88 10.48 2.72
N GLN A 50 -11.12 11.57 2.58
CA GLN A 50 -11.59 12.83 2.02
C GLN A 50 -11.68 12.70 0.49
N ARG A 51 -12.71 12.00 0.02
CA ARG A 51 -13.27 12.35 -1.29
C ARG A 51 -13.74 13.78 -1.16
N LYS A 52 -12.90 14.75 -1.55
CA LYS A 52 -13.33 16.14 -1.69
C LYS A 52 -14.53 16.07 -2.63
N HIS A 53 -15.71 16.29 -2.06
CA HIS A 53 -16.90 16.65 -2.82
C HIS A 53 -16.46 17.83 -3.68
N GLN A 54 -16.21 17.59 -4.96
CA GLN A 54 -16.21 18.65 -5.95
C GLN A 54 -17.67 19.09 -6.05
N ALA A 55 -18.10 19.92 -5.09
CA ALA A 55 -19.20 20.83 -5.33
C ALA A 55 -18.72 21.71 -6.49
N LYS A 56 -19.35 21.53 -7.65
CA LYS A 56 -19.25 22.46 -8.76
C LYS A 56 -19.84 23.78 -8.30
N GLU A 57 -19.01 24.70 -7.83
CA GLU A 57 -19.40 26.11 -7.84
C GLU A 57 -19.27 26.59 -9.28
N VAL A 58 -20.43 26.67 -9.94
CA VAL A 58 -20.63 27.41 -11.18
C VAL A 58 -20.63 28.87 -10.76
N ASP A 59 -19.56 29.59 -11.07
CA ASP A 59 -19.58 31.05 -10.97
C ASP A 59 -19.37 31.65 -12.36
N ASN A 60 -20.38 32.40 -12.79
CA ASN A 60 -20.60 32.80 -14.18
C ASN A 60 -20.66 34.34 -14.23
N LYS A 61 -19.59 34.95 -14.76
CA LYS A 61 -19.44 36.34 -15.28
C LYS A 61 -19.58 37.48 -14.24
N ASP A 62 -18.83 38.59 -14.29
CA ASP A 62 -18.41 39.37 -15.46
C ASP A 62 -17.34 40.42 -15.08
N SER A 63 -16.54 40.83 -16.07
CA SER A 63 -16.03 42.20 -16.28
C SER A 63 -14.90 42.82 -15.42
N LYS A 64 -13.72 42.94 -16.08
CA LYS A 64 -12.77 44.09 -16.21
C LYS A 64 -11.32 43.84 -15.79
N ILE A 65 -10.41 43.83 -16.78
CA ILE A 65 -8.95 43.99 -16.66
C ILE A 65 -8.64 45.51 -16.76
N PRO A 66 -7.52 46.06 -16.23
CA PRO A 66 -6.26 46.09 -17.01
C PRO A 66 -5.01 45.96 -16.06
N PRO A 67 -3.75 46.18 -16.50
CA PRO A 67 -2.82 45.07 -16.73
C PRO A 67 -1.37 45.38 -16.25
N ASN A 68 -0.87 44.78 -15.17
CA ASN A 68 0.59 44.66 -14.96
C ASN A 68 0.92 43.94 -13.65
N VAL A 69 1.04 42.62 -13.71
CA VAL A 69 1.92 41.89 -12.81
C VAL A 69 2.53 40.77 -13.66
N PRO A 70 3.87 40.63 -13.74
CA PRO A 70 4.45 39.51 -14.44
C PRO A 70 3.96 38.24 -13.76
N LYS A 71 3.14 37.44 -14.46
CA LYS A 71 2.88 36.05 -14.10
C LYS A 71 4.20 35.32 -14.25
N GLY A 72 5.00 35.38 -13.20
CA GLY A 72 6.15 34.52 -13.02
C GLY A 72 5.65 33.09 -13.09
N THR A 73 6.00 32.43 -14.19
CA THR A 73 6.03 30.99 -14.36
C THR A 73 6.73 30.37 -13.15
N ARG A 74 5.93 29.89 -12.20
CA ARG A 74 6.35 28.83 -11.29
C ARG A 74 5.57 27.59 -11.65
N ASP A 75 5.78 27.13 -12.88
CA ASP A 75 5.63 25.73 -13.25
C ASP A 75 6.72 24.95 -12.52
N ASN A 76 6.52 24.78 -11.22
CA ASN A 76 7.25 23.83 -10.39
C ASN A 76 6.23 22.88 -9.77
N LYS A 77 5.33 22.33 -10.61
CA LYS A 77 4.66 21.06 -10.30
C LYS A 77 5.69 19.96 -10.51
N GLU A 78 6.58 19.85 -9.53
CA GLU A 78 7.47 18.73 -9.36
C GLU A 78 6.71 17.42 -9.49
N LYS A 79 7.44 16.43 -10.02
CA LYS A 79 7.10 15.07 -10.41
C LYS A 79 6.35 14.27 -9.32
N SER A 80 5.14 14.68 -8.97
CA SER A 80 4.25 13.92 -8.11
C SER A 80 3.47 12.94 -8.97
N SER A 81 3.45 11.69 -8.54
CA SER A 81 2.58 10.66 -9.10
C SER A 81 1.14 11.19 -9.20
N LYS A 82 0.52 11.06 -10.37
CA LYS A 82 -0.91 11.34 -10.59
C LYS A 82 -1.75 10.08 -10.46
N VAL A 83 -1.20 8.99 -9.92
CA VAL A 83 -2.01 7.83 -9.56
C VAL A 83 -3.03 8.31 -8.53
N THR A 84 -4.26 7.82 -8.60
CA THR A 84 -5.31 8.20 -7.65
C THR A 84 -5.82 6.99 -6.90
N LEU A 85 -6.42 7.21 -5.73
CA LEU A 85 -7.16 6.19 -5.00
C LEU A 85 -8.19 5.49 -5.91
N SER A 86 -8.92 6.26 -6.72
CA SER A 86 -9.85 5.71 -7.71
C SER A 86 -9.15 4.83 -8.75
N GLY A 87 -7.96 5.24 -9.21
CA GLY A 87 -7.11 4.43 -10.09
C GLY A 87 -6.73 3.09 -9.49
N LEU A 88 -6.21 3.08 -8.26
CA LEU A 88 -5.87 1.85 -7.53
C LEU A 88 -7.12 0.98 -7.27
N LEU A 89 -8.24 1.60 -6.92
CA LEU A 89 -9.52 0.90 -6.70
C LEU A 89 -10.05 0.24 -7.98
N ASN A 90 -9.89 0.88 -9.12
CA ASN A 90 -10.26 0.33 -10.42
C ASN A 90 -9.31 -0.78 -10.86
N PHE A 91 -8.04 -0.71 -10.47
CA PHE A 91 -7.09 -1.80 -10.64
C PHE A 91 -7.52 -3.04 -9.85
N ILE A 92 -7.74 -2.91 -8.55
CA ILE A 92 -8.06 -4.03 -7.66
C ILE A 92 -9.46 -4.61 -8.00
N GLY A 93 -10.41 -3.73 -8.31
CA GLY A 93 -11.84 -4.02 -8.41
C GLY A 93 -12.33 -4.80 -9.63
N GLY A 94 -11.45 -5.48 -10.38
CA GLY A 94 -11.89 -6.58 -11.26
C GLY A 94 -11.78 -6.32 -12.75
N LEU A 95 -11.86 -5.08 -13.25
CA LEU A 95 -11.83 -4.87 -14.72
C LEU A 95 -10.46 -5.20 -15.33
N TRP A 96 -9.38 -4.93 -14.59
CA TRP A 96 -8.00 -5.17 -15.03
C TRP A 96 -7.35 -6.37 -14.33
N SER A 97 -7.83 -6.73 -13.14
CA SER A 97 -7.37 -7.92 -12.42
C SER A 97 -8.01 -9.22 -12.94
N ALA A 98 -9.20 -9.18 -13.57
CA ALA A 98 -9.85 -10.37 -14.14
C ALA A 98 -9.36 -10.75 -15.55
N CYS A 99 -8.48 -9.96 -16.16
CA CYS A 99 -7.95 -10.25 -17.51
C CYS A 99 -6.81 -11.28 -17.49
N GLY A 100 -6.42 -11.79 -16.32
CA GLY A 100 -5.41 -12.83 -16.14
C GLY A 100 -5.91 -13.91 -15.17
N GLU A 101 -5.70 -15.17 -15.52
CA GLU A 101 -5.97 -16.29 -14.62
C GLU A 101 -4.90 -16.30 -13.52
N GLU A 102 -5.32 -16.18 -12.25
CA GLU A 102 -4.53 -16.39 -11.03
C GLU A 102 -3.52 -15.29 -10.62
N ARG A 103 -4.00 -14.10 -10.26
CA ARG A 103 -3.17 -13.03 -9.66
C ARG A 103 -3.45 -12.82 -8.17
N ILE A 104 -2.39 -12.71 -7.37
CA ILE A 104 -2.49 -12.33 -5.95
C ILE A 104 -1.95 -10.90 -5.79
N ILE A 105 -2.72 -10.01 -5.18
CA ILE A 105 -2.27 -8.65 -4.88
C ILE A 105 -2.06 -8.54 -3.36
N VAL A 106 -0.85 -8.16 -2.96
CA VAL A 106 -0.47 -7.92 -1.57
C VAL A 106 -0.23 -6.43 -1.39
N LEU A 107 -0.92 -5.84 -0.42
CA LEU A 107 -0.81 -4.42 -0.09
C LEU A 107 -0.28 -4.32 1.34
N THR A 108 0.78 -3.53 1.57
CA THR A 108 1.30 -3.28 2.91
C THR A 108 0.94 -1.88 3.38
N THR A 109 0.65 -1.72 4.68
CA THR A 109 0.36 -0.43 5.27
C THR A 109 0.70 -0.43 6.76
N ASN A 110 1.23 0.68 7.26
CA ASN A 110 1.41 0.90 8.69
C ASN A 110 0.19 1.56 9.35
N HIS A 111 -0.69 2.16 8.55
CA HIS A 111 -1.82 2.96 9.01
C HIS A 111 -3.15 2.59 8.35
N VAL A 112 -3.64 1.37 8.63
CA VAL A 112 -4.93 0.87 8.09
C VAL A 112 -6.12 1.83 8.28
N HIS A 113 -6.13 2.62 9.36
CA HIS A 113 -7.18 3.59 9.66
C HIS A 113 -7.19 4.81 8.74
N LYS A 114 -6.12 5.06 7.99
CA LYS A 114 -6.04 6.14 7.00
C LYS A 114 -6.60 5.74 5.64
N LEU A 115 -6.82 4.46 5.39
CA LEU A 115 -7.28 3.97 4.09
C LEU A 115 -8.79 4.20 3.90
N ASP A 116 -9.20 4.55 2.68
CA ASP A 116 -10.62 4.61 2.31
C ASP A 116 -11.28 3.24 2.60
N PRO A 117 -12.40 3.19 3.34
CA PRO A 117 -13.12 1.95 3.62
C PRO A 117 -13.49 1.13 2.38
N ALA A 118 -13.61 1.79 1.23
CA ALA A 118 -13.87 1.14 -0.04
C ALA A 118 -12.67 0.32 -0.56
N LEU A 119 -11.44 0.55 -0.10
CA LEU A 119 -10.30 -0.36 -0.35
C LEU A 119 -10.42 -1.63 0.50
N ILE A 120 -10.73 -1.46 1.79
CA ILE A 120 -10.74 -2.50 2.82
C ILE A 120 -11.90 -3.49 2.66
N ARG A 121 -12.97 -3.11 1.96
CA ARG A 121 -14.15 -3.97 1.77
C ARG A 121 -13.83 -5.29 1.06
N ARG A 122 -14.63 -6.33 1.37
CA ARG A 122 -14.63 -7.61 0.65
C ARG A 122 -14.88 -7.42 -0.86
N GLY A 123 -14.23 -8.25 -1.68
CA GLY A 123 -14.19 -8.12 -3.13
C GLY A 123 -13.11 -7.15 -3.64
N ARG A 124 -12.39 -6.46 -2.75
CA ARG A 124 -11.17 -5.70 -3.05
C ARG A 124 -10.01 -6.14 -2.17
N MET A 125 -10.25 -6.26 -0.87
CA MET A 125 -9.33 -6.88 0.08
C MET A 125 -10.04 -7.98 0.84
N ASP A 126 -9.81 -9.24 0.44
CA ASP A 126 -10.52 -10.38 1.03
C ASP A 126 -9.83 -10.91 2.29
N LYS A 127 -8.51 -10.73 2.41
CA LYS A 127 -7.70 -11.16 3.56
C LYS A 127 -7.00 -9.97 4.19
N HIS A 128 -7.16 -9.86 5.50
CA HIS A 128 -6.62 -8.78 6.33
C HIS A 128 -5.70 -9.44 7.35
N ILE A 129 -4.39 -9.29 7.17
CA ILE A 129 -3.38 -9.92 8.03
C ILE A 129 -2.71 -8.83 8.86
N LYS A 130 -2.96 -8.85 10.17
CA LYS A 130 -2.30 -7.93 11.11
C LYS A 130 -1.00 -8.55 11.60
N LEU A 131 0.13 -7.99 11.20
CA LEU A 131 1.44 -8.34 11.75
C LEU A 131 1.68 -7.53 13.03
N SER A 132 1.49 -8.16 14.19
CA SER A 132 1.63 -7.52 15.50
C SER A 132 3.06 -7.59 16.04
N TYR A 133 3.25 -7.06 17.26
CA TYR A 133 4.45 -7.25 18.05
C TYR A 133 4.82 -8.73 18.22
N CYS A 134 6.11 -8.96 18.44
CA CYS A 134 6.70 -10.26 18.70
C CYS A 134 6.25 -10.78 20.07
N GLY A 135 5.31 -11.72 20.08
CA GLY A 135 4.98 -12.49 21.26
C GLY A 135 5.97 -13.62 21.51
N PHE A 136 5.87 -14.28 22.67
CA PHE A 136 6.74 -15.38 23.04
C PHE A 136 6.70 -16.56 22.04
N GLU A 137 5.54 -16.86 21.47
CA GLU A 137 5.40 -17.90 20.44
C GLU A 137 6.19 -17.56 19.17
N THR A 138 6.10 -16.31 18.69
CA THR A 138 6.90 -15.82 17.57
C THR A 138 8.39 -15.87 17.91
N PHE A 139 8.78 -15.45 19.11
CA PHE A 139 10.16 -15.56 19.59
C PHE A 139 10.69 -16.99 19.53
N LYS A 140 9.92 -18.00 19.97
CA LYS A 140 10.34 -19.41 19.89
C LYS A 140 10.58 -19.85 18.46
N VAL A 141 9.70 -19.46 17.53
CA VAL A 141 9.88 -19.74 16.09
C VAL A 141 11.17 -19.09 15.58
N LEU A 142 11.45 -17.85 15.96
CA LEU A 142 12.69 -17.17 15.59
C LEU A 142 13.93 -17.83 16.21
N ALA A 143 13.89 -18.18 17.49
CA ALA A 143 14.97 -18.85 18.20
C ALA A 143 15.28 -20.22 17.57
N LYS A 144 14.25 -20.97 17.20
CA LYS A 144 14.41 -22.23 16.47
C LYS A 144 15.00 -22.00 15.08
N ASN A 145 14.47 -21.07 14.31
CA ASN A 145 14.90 -20.87 12.91
C ASN A 145 16.32 -20.31 12.79
N TYR A 146 16.72 -19.39 13.66
CA TYR A 146 18.00 -18.68 13.55
C TYR A 146 19.09 -19.24 14.48
N LEU A 147 18.72 -19.79 15.64
CA LEU A 147 19.67 -20.30 16.64
C LEU A 147 19.57 -21.81 16.84
N ASN A 148 18.62 -22.49 16.19
CA ASN A 148 18.33 -23.91 16.39
C ASN A 148 18.05 -24.27 17.86
N LEU A 149 17.46 -23.33 18.62
CA LEU A 149 17.12 -23.51 20.02
C LEU A 149 15.62 -23.78 20.18
N GLU A 150 15.28 -24.96 20.70
CA GLU A 150 13.89 -25.28 21.09
C GLU A 150 13.59 -24.92 22.55
N SER A 151 14.62 -24.90 23.40
CA SER A 151 14.51 -24.54 24.81
C SER A 151 15.81 -23.90 25.32
N HIS A 152 15.70 -22.94 26.23
CA HIS A 152 16.84 -22.34 26.92
C HIS A 152 16.40 -21.85 28.30
N HIS A 153 17.29 -21.89 29.30
CA HIS A 153 16.98 -21.48 30.68
C HIS A 153 16.52 -20.01 30.78
N LEU A 154 16.90 -19.16 29.82
CA LEU A 154 16.46 -17.75 29.74
C LEU A 154 15.06 -17.58 29.12
N PHE A 155 14.43 -18.60 28.55
CA PHE A 155 13.15 -18.44 27.85
C PHE A 155 12.04 -17.93 28.77
N GLU A 156 11.97 -18.41 30.01
CA GLU A 156 10.99 -17.89 30.98
C GLU A 156 11.23 -16.40 31.29
N LYS A 157 12.49 -16.00 31.47
CA LYS A 157 12.83 -14.58 31.68
C LYS A 157 12.49 -13.73 30.46
N ILE A 158 12.78 -14.22 29.25
CA ILE A 158 12.46 -13.54 28.00
C ILE A 158 10.95 -13.42 27.81
N ARG A 159 10.19 -14.46 28.16
CA ARG A 159 8.73 -14.45 28.11
C ARG A 159 8.16 -13.31 28.95
N THR A 160 8.56 -13.20 30.22
CA THR A 160 8.11 -12.12 31.11
C THR A 160 8.45 -10.74 30.53
N LEU A 161 9.67 -10.57 30.02
CA LEU A 161 10.10 -9.30 29.41
C LEU A 161 9.32 -8.94 28.14
N LEU A 162 8.95 -9.93 27.31
CA LEU A 162 8.12 -9.73 26.12
C LEU A 162 6.65 -9.43 26.43
N GLU A 163 6.16 -9.86 27.60
CA GLU A 163 4.81 -9.51 28.07
C GLU A 163 4.75 -8.05 28.55
N GLU A 164 5.84 -7.56 29.15
CA GLU A 164 5.94 -6.18 29.64
C GLU A 164 6.32 -5.17 28.55
N THR A 165 7.08 -5.61 27.54
CA THR A 165 7.63 -4.72 26.50
C THR A 165 7.12 -5.09 25.11
N ARG A 166 6.57 -4.10 24.40
CA ARG A 166 6.22 -4.25 22.99
C ARG A 166 7.48 -4.23 22.12
N MET A 167 7.85 -5.39 21.61
CA MET A 167 9.00 -5.55 20.72
C MET A 167 8.55 -5.95 19.31
N THR A 168 9.09 -5.31 18.28
CA THR A 168 8.94 -5.77 16.89
C THR A 168 10.00 -6.82 16.55
N PRO A 169 9.71 -7.80 15.67
CA PRO A 169 10.70 -8.79 15.25
C PRO A 169 11.97 -8.19 14.62
N LEU A 170 11.84 -7.03 13.98
CA LEU A 170 12.94 -6.22 13.48
C LEU A 170 13.20 -5.09 14.48
N LYS A 171 14.46 -4.95 14.92
CA LYS A 171 14.94 -3.71 15.56
C LYS A 171 15.61 -2.88 14.46
N THR A 172 15.08 -1.69 14.21
CA THR A 172 15.78 -0.61 13.51
C THR A 172 16.79 0.08 14.41
#